data_AF-A0A7X7F580-F1
#
_entry.id   AF-A0A7X7F580-F1
#
_cell.length_a   1.000
_cell.length_b   1.000
_cell.length_c   1.000
_cell.angle_alpha   90.00
_cell.angle_beta   90.00
_cell.angle_gamma   90.00
#
_symmetry.space_group_name_H-M   'P 1'
#
loop_
_entity.id
_entity.type
_entity.pdbx_description
1 polymer ?
#
loop_
_entity_poly.entity_id
_entity_poly.type
_entity_poly.pdbx_seq_one_letter_code
_entity_poly.pdbx_strand_id
1 'polypeptide(L)'
;MVIAGPCVLESEELALAIAERLKLLSESLRVPMVFKGSFDKANRTSVESYRGPGLEAGLAILERVKRATGLPVTTDIHEAAQAAPVAEVCDLLQVPAFLARQTDLLVAAAATGRPVNVKKGQFMAPG
;
A
#
# COMPACT_ATOMS: atom_id res chain seq x y z
N MET A 1 10.23 -11.85 -4.89
CA MET A 1 9.10 -11.24 -4.15
C MET A 1 8.19 -10.56 -5.15
N VAL A 2 6.87 -10.71 -5.01
CA VAL A 2 5.87 -10.05 -5.86
C VAL A 2 4.96 -9.20 -4.99
N ILE A 3 4.73 -7.95 -5.39
CA ILE A 3 3.75 -7.05 -4.75
C ILE A 3 2.55 -6.98 -5.69
N ALA A 4 1.38 -7.43 -5.25
CA ALA A 4 0.20 -7.52 -6.09
C ALA A 4 -1.08 -7.28 -5.30
N GLY A 5 -2.12 -6.83 -5.99
CA GLY A 5 -3.44 -6.56 -5.43
C GLY A 5 -4.18 -5.49 -6.23
N PRO A 6 -5.38 -5.09 -5.78
CA PRO A 6 -6.17 -4.08 -6.49
C PRO A 6 -5.48 -2.70 -6.45
N CYS A 7 -5.82 -1.84 -7.41
CA CYS A 7 -5.26 -0.49 -7.45
C CYS A 7 -5.69 0.32 -6.22
N VAL A 8 -6.97 0.25 -5.89
CA VAL A 8 -7.65 0.91 -4.76
C VAL A 8 -8.50 -0.13 -4.02
N LEU A 9 -8.69 0.04 -2.71
CA LEU A 9 -9.50 -0.86 -1.88
C LEU A 9 -10.99 -0.53 -2.03
N GLU A 10 -11.64 -1.06 -3.06
CA GLU A 10 -13.04 -0.76 -3.38
C GLU A 10 -14.03 -1.36 -2.35
N SER A 11 -13.78 -2.59 -1.89
CA SER A 11 -14.56 -3.24 -0.83
C SER A 11 -13.71 -4.29 -0.09
N GLU A 12 -14.15 -4.69 1.11
CA GLU A 12 -13.50 -5.75 1.90
C GLU A 12 -13.58 -7.10 1.18
N GLU A 13 -14.74 -7.43 0.60
CA GLU A 13 -14.99 -8.70 -0.06
C GLU A 13 -14.07 -8.89 -1.27
N LEU A 14 -13.90 -7.83 -2.09
CA LEU A 14 -13.00 -7.86 -3.23
C LEU A 14 -11.55 -8.00 -2.79
N ALA A 15 -11.15 -7.26 -1.76
CA ALA A 15 -9.78 -7.32 -1.23
C ALA A 15 -9.44 -8.73 -0.71
N LEU A 16 -10.35 -9.35 0.04
CA LEU A 16 -10.20 -10.71 0.55
C LEU A 16 -10.13 -11.75 -0.58
N ALA A 17 -11.05 -11.70 -1.55
CA ALA A 17 -11.05 -12.65 -2.66
C ALA A 17 -9.74 -12.60 -3.47
N ILE A 18 -9.20 -11.40 -3.71
CA ILE A 18 -7.89 -11.24 -4.37
C ILE A 18 -6.77 -11.78 -3.47
N ALA A 19 -6.76 -11.44 -2.19
CA ALA A 19 -5.72 -11.86 -1.26
C ALA A 19 -5.66 -13.38 -1.08
N GLU A 20 -6.80 -14.06 -0.98
CA GLU A 20 -6.90 -15.52 -0.92
C GLU A 20 -6.30 -16.16 -2.17
N ARG A 21 -6.62 -15.60 -3.36
CA ARG A 21 -6.03 -16.09 -4.61
C ARG A 21 -4.51 -15.91 -4.64
N LEU A 22 -4.01 -14.75 -4.19
CA LEU A 22 -2.58 -14.50 -4.09
C LEU A 22 -1.89 -15.43 -3.08
N LYS A 23 -2.55 -15.75 -1.96
CA LYS A 23 -2.03 -16.70 -0.95
C LYS A 23 -1.83 -18.09 -1.57
N LEU A 24 -2.84 -18.61 -2.27
CA LEU A 24 -2.74 -19.90 -2.98
C LEU A 24 -1.63 -19.90 -4.04
N LEU A 25 -1.47 -18.79 -4.78
CA LEU A 25 -0.39 -18.65 -5.76
C LEU A 25 0.99 -18.59 -5.09
N SER A 26 1.10 -17.89 -3.96
CA SER A 26 2.35 -17.79 -3.19
C SER A 26 2.83 -19.16 -2.74
N GLU A 27 1.92 -20.01 -2.26
CA GLU A 27 2.23 -21.37 -1.80
C GLU A 27 2.54 -22.32 -2.95
N SER A 28 1.71 -22.33 -4.00
CA SER A 28 1.91 -23.24 -5.14
C SER A 28 3.18 -22.94 -5.92
N LEU A 29 3.51 -21.66 -6.13
CA LEU A 29 4.69 -21.23 -6.87
C LEU A 29 5.93 -21.06 -5.97
N ARG A 30 5.77 -21.12 -4.65
CA ARG A 30 6.82 -20.85 -3.65
C ARG A 30 7.47 -19.47 -3.84
N VAL A 31 6.68 -18.47 -4.23
CA VAL A 31 7.12 -17.09 -4.43
C VAL A 31 6.57 -16.22 -3.30
N PRO A 32 7.41 -15.48 -2.56
CA PRO A 32 6.94 -14.55 -1.54
C PRO A 32 6.05 -13.46 -2.16
N MET A 33 4.84 -13.29 -1.62
CA MET A 33 3.89 -12.28 -2.06
C MET A 33 3.56 -11.27 -0.95
N VAL A 34 3.35 -10.02 -1.33
CA VAL A 34 2.84 -8.93 -0.48
C VAL A 34 1.55 -8.42 -1.11
N PHE A 35 0.47 -8.38 -0.34
CA PHE A 35 -0.79 -7.80 -0.79
C PHE A 35 -0.68 -6.27 -0.80
N LYS A 36 -1.10 -5.63 -1.90
CA LYS A 36 -1.11 -4.18 -2.04
C LYS A 36 -2.49 -3.68 -2.41
N GLY A 37 -2.95 -2.64 -1.71
CA GLY A 37 -4.14 -1.86 -2.07
C GLY A 37 -4.03 -0.43 -1.54
N SER A 38 -4.41 0.56 -2.35
CA SER A 38 -4.41 1.97 -1.89
C SER A 38 -5.71 2.30 -1.16
N PHE A 39 -5.63 2.97 0.00
CA PHE A 39 -6.81 3.51 0.69
C PHE A 39 -7.28 4.84 0.09
N ASP A 40 -6.41 5.54 -0.63
CA ASP A 40 -6.68 6.81 -1.29
C ASP A 40 -5.91 6.92 -2.62
N LYS A 41 -6.52 7.56 -3.62
CA LYS A 41 -5.92 7.98 -4.88
C LYS A 41 -5.79 9.50 -4.87
N ALA A 42 -4.80 10.04 -4.15
CA ALA A 42 -4.65 11.48 -3.93
C ALA A 42 -4.24 12.31 -5.18
N ASN A 43 -4.05 11.66 -6.32
CA ASN A 43 -3.52 12.26 -7.54
C ASN A 43 -4.42 12.01 -8.77
N ARG A 44 -5.75 11.94 -8.57
CA ARG A 44 -6.71 11.85 -9.67
C ARG A 44 -6.74 13.16 -10.46
N THR A 45 -6.90 13.05 -11.77
CA THR A 45 -6.99 14.21 -12.68
C THR A 45 -8.32 14.97 -12.54
N SER A 46 -9.36 14.31 -12.02
CA SER A 46 -10.67 14.92 -11.71
C SER A 46 -10.98 14.77 -10.22
N VAL A 47 -11.61 15.80 -9.64
CA VAL A 47 -12.06 15.81 -8.23
C VAL A 47 -13.26 14.87 -8.01
N GLU A 48 -14.09 14.65 -9.02
CA GLU A 48 -15.30 13.81 -8.94
C GLU A 48 -14.99 12.30 -8.97
N SER A 49 -13.74 11.96 -9.25
CA SER A 49 -13.27 10.59 -9.28
C SER A 49 -13.30 9.93 -7.91
N TYR A 50 -13.86 8.71 -7.81
CA TYR A 50 -13.76 7.91 -6.58
C TYR A 50 -12.31 7.71 -6.16
N ARG A 51 -11.98 8.04 -4.92
CA ARG A 51 -10.61 8.04 -4.41
C ARG A 51 -10.25 6.83 -3.56
N GLY A 52 -11.24 6.13 -3.02
CA GLY A 52 -11.02 5.06 -2.06
C GLY A 52 -11.82 5.27 -0.79
N PRO A 53 -11.73 4.32 0.15
CA PRO A 53 -12.49 4.32 1.39
C PRO A 53 -11.93 5.29 2.44
N GLY A 54 -10.75 5.88 2.21
CA GLY A 54 -10.05 6.72 3.18
C GLY A 54 -9.20 5.89 4.14
N LEU A 55 -8.39 6.58 4.94
CA LEU A 55 -7.33 5.97 5.75
C LEU A 55 -7.85 4.91 6.72
N GLU A 56 -8.82 5.27 7.57
CA GLU A 56 -9.32 4.39 8.63
C GLU A 56 -9.96 3.10 8.07
N ALA A 57 -10.94 3.24 7.18
CA ALA A 57 -11.61 2.10 6.56
C ALA A 57 -10.65 1.27 5.68
N GLY A 58 -9.72 1.91 4.97
CA GLY A 58 -8.71 1.21 4.19
C GLY A 58 -7.74 0.39 5.04
N LEU A 59 -7.31 0.91 6.19
CA LEU A 59 -6.46 0.19 7.13
C LEU A 59 -7.21 -1.00 7.79
N ALA A 60 -8.49 -0.83 8.12
CA ALA A 60 -9.31 -1.94 8.61
C ALA A 60 -9.41 -3.09 7.60
N ILE A 61 -9.58 -2.78 6.31
CA ILE A 61 -9.58 -3.79 5.23
C ILE A 61 -8.21 -4.49 5.15
N LEU A 62 -7.11 -3.75 5.19
CA LEU A 62 -5.76 -4.34 5.12
C LEU A 62 -5.44 -5.22 6.32
N GLU A 63 -5.85 -4.81 7.52
CA GLU A 63 -5.72 -5.62 8.73
C GLU A 63 -6.52 -6.93 8.60
N ARG A 64 -7.75 -6.84 8.07
CA ARG A 64 -8.59 -8.01 7.81
C ARG A 64 -7.94 -8.97 6.82
N VAL A 65 -7.39 -8.46 5.71
CA VAL A 65 -6.64 -9.24 4.72
C VAL A 65 -5.44 -9.93 5.36
N LYS A 66 -4.64 -9.19 6.15
CA LYS A 66 -3.47 -9.71 6.85
C LYS A 66 -3.83 -10.86 7.78
N ARG A 67 -4.88 -10.69 8.59
CA ARG A 67 -5.39 -11.71 9.50
C ARG A 67 -5.94 -12.95 8.79
N ALA A 68 -6.67 -12.76 7.70
CA ALA A 68 -7.32 -13.87 6.99
C ALA A 68 -6.32 -14.74 6.20
N THR A 69 -5.31 -14.12 5.60
CA THR A 69 -4.42 -14.80 4.65
C THR A 69 -3.00 -15.02 5.16
N GLY A 70 -2.60 -14.30 6.21
CA GLY A 70 -1.21 -14.26 6.69
C GLY A 70 -0.23 -13.62 5.71
N LEU A 71 -0.70 -13.03 4.60
CA LEU A 71 0.16 -12.29 3.69
C LEU A 71 0.60 -10.97 4.33
N PRO A 72 1.86 -10.55 4.15
CA PRO A 72 2.27 -9.18 4.44
C PRO A 72 1.47 -8.20 3.58
N VAL A 73 1.19 -7.02 4.11
CA VAL A 73 0.40 -5.98 3.43
C VAL A 73 1.16 -4.67 3.28
N THR A 74 0.85 -3.93 2.21
CA THR A 74 1.44 -2.62 1.93
C THR A 74 0.43 -1.66 1.30
N THR A 75 0.59 -0.37 1.58
CA THR A 75 -0.17 0.72 0.99
C THR A 75 0.71 1.95 0.81
N ASP A 76 0.28 2.91 -0.01
CA ASP A 76 0.96 4.18 -0.20
C ASP A 76 0.47 5.28 0.75
N ILE A 77 1.42 6.08 1.23
CA ILE A 77 1.15 7.30 1.99
C ILE A 77 1.37 8.54 1.12
N HIS A 78 0.55 9.56 1.35
CA HIS A 78 0.54 10.82 0.60
C HIS A 78 0.94 12.01 1.48
N GLU A 79 0.81 11.87 2.80
CA GLU A 79 1.15 12.89 3.79
C GLU A 79 1.95 12.28 4.96
N ALA A 80 2.83 13.07 5.57
CA ALA A 80 3.72 12.60 6.64
C ALA A 80 2.94 12.04 7.85
N ALA A 81 1.82 12.67 8.22
CA ALA A 81 0.97 12.25 9.33
C ALA A 81 0.35 10.84 9.14
N GLN A 82 0.29 10.34 7.90
CA GLN A 82 -0.25 9.02 7.60
C GLN A 82 0.76 7.90 7.92
N ALA A 83 2.05 8.21 8.02
CA ALA A 83 3.10 7.19 8.15
C ALA A 83 2.93 6.32 9.40
N ALA A 84 2.75 6.94 10.58
CA ALA A 84 2.59 6.23 11.85
C ALA A 84 1.39 5.27 11.87
N PRO A 85 0.13 5.71 11.61
CA PRO A 85 -1.01 4.80 11.63
C PRO A 85 -0.93 3.71 10.55
N VAL A 86 -0.37 4.03 9.37
CA VAL A 86 -0.18 3.00 8.33
C VAL A 86 0.83 1.93 8.77
N ALA A 87 1.88 2.30 9.50
CA ALA A 87 2.89 1.37 9.99
C ALA A 87 2.43 0.45 11.13
N GLU A 88 1.33 0.78 11.80
CA GLU A 88 0.70 -0.12 12.78
C GLU A 88 0.16 -1.39 12.10
N VAL A 89 -0.37 -1.25 10.89
CA VAL A 89 -0.99 -2.34 10.12
C VAL A 89 -0.05 -2.92 9.06
N CYS A 90 0.60 -2.06 8.27
CA CYS A 90 1.38 -2.45 7.10
C CYS A 90 2.81 -2.89 7.44
N ASP A 91 3.28 -3.90 6.71
CA ASP A 91 4.64 -4.44 6.85
C ASP A 91 5.65 -3.67 6.01
N LEU A 92 5.16 -2.89 5.04
CA LEU A 92 5.93 -2.06 4.10
C LEU A 92 5.12 -0.80 3.79
N LEU A 93 5.76 0.37 3.86
CA LEU A 93 5.18 1.63 3.38
C LEU A 93 5.62 1.90 1.95
N GLN A 94 4.74 2.45 1.12
CA GLN A 94 5.08 2.85 -0.24
C GLN A 94 5.00 4.38 -0.41
N VAL A 95 5.99 4.96 -1.09
CA VAL A 95 5.98 6.39 -1.47
C VAL A 95 5.64 6.53 -2.95
N PRO A 96 4.59 7.27 -3.32
CA PRO A 96 4.23 7.53 -4.71
C PRO A 96 5.35 8.22 -5.50
N ALA A 97 5.40 7.98 -6.81
CA ALA A 97 6.46 8.48 -7.68
C ALA A 97 6.58 10.01 -7.69
N PHE A 98 5.44 10.71 -7.68
CA PHE A 98 5.39 12.18 -7.61
C PHE A 98 5.90 12.74 -6.27
N LEU A 99 5.92 11.92 -5.22
CA LEU A 99 6.31 12.32 -3.86
C LEU A 99 7.71 11.82 -3.47
N ALA A 100 8.44 11.21 -4.40
CA ALA A 100 9.76 10.62 -4.16
C ALA A 100 10.86 11.61 -3.73
N ARG A 101 10.58 12.92 -3.76
CA ARG A 101 11.48 14.00 -3.28
C ARG A 101 10.90 14.81 -2.12
N GLN A 102 9.81 14.36 -1.50
CA GLN A 102 9.23 15.03 -0.34
C GLN A 102 9.97 14.58 0.92
N THR A 103 10.95 15.37 1.37
CA THR A 103 11.83 15.05 2.49
C THR A 103 11.04 14.68 3.75
N ASP A 104 10.04 15.48 4.11
CA ASP A 104 9.26 15.24 5.34
C ASP A 104 8.48 13.93 5.29
N LEU A 105 7.93 13.58 4.11
CA LEU A 105 7.24 12.31 3.91
C LEU A 105 8.21 11.12 4.03
N LEU A 106 9.41 11.23 3.44
CA LEU A 106 10.43 10.19 3.50
C LEU A 106 10.98 10.00 4.91
N VAL A 107 11.24 11.09 5.64
CA VAL A 107 11.67 11.06 7.04
C VAL A 107 10.58 10.44 7.91
N ALA A 108 9.32 10.84 7.73
CA ALA A 108 8.20 10.25 8.48
C ALA A 108 8.05 8.75 8.20
N ALA A 109 8.14 8.32 6.93
CA ALA A 109 8.11 6.91 6.56
C ALA A 109 9.26 6.12 7.21
N ALA A 110 10.48 6.65 7.16
CA ALA A 110 11.66 6.02 7.74
C ALA A 110 11.57 5.94 9.28
N ALA A 111 11.03 6.96 9.94
CA ALA A 111 10.87 7.02 11.40
C ALA A 111 9.95 5.92 11.94
N THR A 112 9.08 5.32 11.11
CA THR A 112 8.24 4.19 11.52
C THR A 112 9.00 2.89 11.78
N GLY A 113 10.26 2.79 11.31
CA GLY A 113 11.04 1.56 11.35
C GLY A 113 10.57 0.46 10.40
N ARG A 114 9.54 0.72 9.57
CA ARG A 114 9.10 -0.21 8.52
C ARG A 114 9.97 -0.05 7.27
N PRO A 115 10.16 -1.13 6.48
CA PRO A 115 10.65 -1.02 5.12
C PRO A 115 9.87 0.03 4.31
N VAL A 116 10.57 0.71 3.39
CA VAL A 116 9.98 1.75 2.52
C VAL A 116 10.24 1.43 1.05
N ASN A 117 9.19 1.30 0.26
CA ASN A 117 9.25 1.16 -1.19
C ASN A 117 9.03 2.52 -1.87
N VAL A 118 10.11 3.16 -2.30
CA VAL A 118 10.05 4.45 -2.99
C VAL A 118 9.91 4.22 -4.49
N LYS A 119 8.77 4.63 -5.07
CA LYS A 119 8.62 4.62 -6.53
C LYS A 119 9.49 5.71 -7.14
N LYS A 120 10.38 5.34 -8.04
CA LYS A 120 11.21 6.31 -8.77
C LYS A 120 10.31 7.28 -9.54
N GLY A 121 10.46 8.58 -9.28
CA GLY A 121 9.77 9.62 -10.05
C GLY A 121 10.09 9.50 -11.53
N GLN A 122 9.08 9.67 -12.39
CA GLN A 122 9.28 9.67 -13.85
C GLN A 122 10.22 10.80 -14.33
N PHE A 123 10.42 11.82 -13.51
CA PHE A 123 11.36 12.93 -13.73
C PHE A 123 12.77 12.68 -13.15
N MET A 124 13.04 11.48 -12.59
CA MET A 124 14.31 11.15 -11.94
C MET A 124 15.17 10.21 -12.80
N ALA A 125 16.44 10.58 -12.98
CA ALA A 125 17.48 9.70 -13.53
C ALA A 125 17.81 8.55 -12.54
N PRO A 126 18.33 7.41 -13.02
CA PRO A 126 18.64 6.24 -12.17
C PRO A 126 19.67 6.50 -11.07
N GLY A 127 20.63 7.42 -11.31
CA GLY A 127 21.75 7.63 -10.40
C GLY A 127 22.79 6.51 -10.52
#